data_AF-A0A955G4W8-F1
#
_entry.id   AF-A0A955G4W8-F1
#
_cell.length_a   1.000
_cell.length_b   1.000
_cell.length_c   1.000
_cell.angle_alpha   90.00
_cell.angle_beta   90.00
_cell.angle_gamma   90.00
#
_symmetry.space_group_name_H-M   'P 1'
#
loop_
_entity.id
_entity.type
_entity.pdbx_description
1 polymer ?
#
loop_
_entity_poly.entity_id
_entity_poly.type
_entity_poly.pdbx_seq_one_letter_code
_entity_poly.pdbx_strand_id
1 'polypeptide(L)'
;MSRYFAHLDSQGDLIGFYIDTVNPVIPEDVVEITKAQWQDWVRNQKTRKWKSGSLEVVERQEPERELIVSETDALLQLLKERLSISDQDIATKKDDMSVRKK
;
A
#
# COMPACT_ATOMS: atom_id res chain seq x y z
N MET A 1 -13.91 33.19 -17.91
CA MET A 1 -13.34 32.44 -16.76
C MET A 1 -13.48 30.97 -17.10
N SER A 2 -12.47 30.13 -16.82
CA SER A 2 -12.58 28.68 -17.03
C SER A 2 -13.54 28.07 -16.00
N ARG A 3 -14.38 27.14 -16.45
CA ARG A 3 -15.25 26.32 -15.59
C ARG A 3 -14.60 24.98 -15.31
N TYR A 4 -14.74 24.51 -14.08
CA TYR A 4 -14.16 23.27 -13.60
C TYR A 4 -15.29 22.31 -13.26
N PHE A 5 -15.15 21.06 -13.67
CA PHE A 5 -16.14 20.02 -13.44
C PHE A 5 -15.46 18.79 -12.85
N ALA A 6 -16.14 18.14 -11.91
CA ALA A 6 -15.74 16.85 -11.35
C ALA A 6 -16.75 15.78 -11.74
N HIS A 7 -16.25 14.65 -12.20
CA HIS A 7 -17.03 13.44 -12.42
C HIS A 7 -16.82 12.52 -11.22
N LEU A 8 -17.93 12.11 -10.63
CA LEU A 8 -17.98 11.43 -9.34
C LEU A 8 -18.67 10.09 -9.51
N ASP A 9 -18.27 9.12 -8.71
CA ASP A 9 -19.03 7.87 -8.62
C ASP A 9 -20.24 8.02 -7.70
N SER A 10 -21.04 6.95 -7.61
CA SER A 10 -22.22 6.89 -6.72
C SER A 10 -21.91 7.11 -5.23
N GLN A 11 -20.65 6.97 -4.82
CA GLN A 11 -20.23 7.18 -3.45
C GLN A 11 -19.74 8.62 -3.22
N GLY A 12 -19.51 9.41 -4.28
CA GLY A 12 -18.92 10.75 -4.20
C GLY A 12 -17.40 10.75 -4.31
N ASP A 13 -16.79 9.63 -4.71
CA ASP A 13 -15.36 9.53 -4.99
C ASP A 13 -15.06 10.05 -6.40
N LEU A 14 -13.90 10.69 -6.54
CA LEU A 14 -13.49 11.31 -7.80
C LEU A 14 -13.12 10.27 -8.85
N ILE A 15 -13.81 10.31 -9.99
CA ILE A 15 -13.44 9.55 -11.19
C ILE A 15 -12.52 10.39 -12.08
N GLY A 16 -12.82 11.68 -12.25
CA GLY A 16 -12.03 12.54 -13.13
C GLY A 16 -12.41 14.02 -13.11
N PHE A 17 -11.61 14.83 -13.80
CA PHE A 17 -11.84 16.26 -13.95
C PHE A 17 -12.01 16.66 -15.41
N TYR A 18 -12.83 17.69 -15.62
CA TYR A 18 -12.96 18.35 -16.91
C TYR A 18 -12.83 19.87 -16.73
N ILE A 19 -12.18 20.52 -17.68
CA ILE A 19 -12.03 21.97 -17.73
C ILE A 19 -12.54 22.41 -19.09
N ASP A 20 -13.49 23.35 -19.15
CA ASP A 20 -14.11 23.77 -20.41
C ASP A 20 -13.12 24.31 -21.46
N THR A 21 -12.00 24.87 -21.02
CA THR A 21 -10.92 25.33 -21.92
C THR A 21 -10.03 24.20 -22.46
N VAL A 22 -10.08 23.01 -21.86
CA VAL A 22 -9.23 21.86 -22.22
C VAL A 22 -10.05 20.75 -22.87
N ASN A 23 -11.28 20.55 -22.40
CA ASN A 23 -12.18 19.49 -22.81
C ASN A 23 -13.28 20.08 -23.70
N PRO A 24 -13.31 19.76 -25.01
CA PRO A 24 -14.31 20.29 -25.94
C PRO A 24 -15.72 19.74 -25.68
N VAL A 25 -15.80 18.58 -25.02
CA VAL A 25 -17.05 17.93 -24.64
C VAL A 25 -16.99 17.63 -23.14
N ILE A 26 -18.00 18.11 -22.43
CA ILE A 26 -18.20 17.88 -21.00
C ILE A 26 -19.38 16.91 -20.86
N PRO A 27 -19.24 15.78 -20.15
CA PRO A 27 -20.36 14.87 -19.90
C PRO A 27 -21.47 15.56 -19.08
N GLU A 28 -22.72 15.09 -19.20
CA GLU A 28 -23.83 15.63 -18.40
C GLU A 28 -23.76 15.21 -16.93
N ASP A 29 -23.13 14.06 -16.64
CA ASP A 29 -22.99 13.50 -15.29
C ASP A 29 -21.74 14.05 -14.58
N VAL A 30 -21.63 15.38 -14.53
CA VAL A 30 -20.55 16.06 -13.82
C VAL A 30 -21.09 17.19 -12.95
N VAL A 31 -20.38 17.46 -11.87
CA VAL A 31 -20.70 18.54 -10.95
C VAL A 31 -19.76 19.71 -11.23
N GLU A 32 -20.32 20.90 -11.47
CA GLU A 32 -19.50 22.12 -11.55
C GLU A 32 -18.92 22.45 -10.16
N ILE A 33 -17.62 22.66 -10.13
CA ILE A 33 -16.85 22.98 -8.92
C ILE A 33 -16.08 24.28 -9.11
N THR A 34 -15.75 24.91 -8.00
CA THR A 34 -14.87 26.08 -8.03
C THR A 34 -13.43 25.68 -8.30
N LYS A 35 -12.65 26.62 -8.84
CA LYS A 35 -11.19 26.46 -8.98
C LYS A 35 -10.51 26.08 -7.64
N ALA A 36 -10.99 26.65 -6.53
CA ALA A 36 -10.46 26.37 -5.20
C ALA A 36 -10.71 24.91 -4.79
N GLN A 37 -11.92 24.39 -5.01
CA GLN A 37 -12.26 22.98 -4.78
C GLN A 37 -11.44 22.04 -5.67
N TRP A 38 -11.27 22.38 -6.95
CA TRP A 38 -10.41 21.62 -7.86
C TRP A 38 -8.96 21.55 -7.35
N GLN A 39 -8.40 22.69 -6.93
CA GLN A 39 -7.04 22.74 -6.38
C GLN A 39 -6.91 21.96 -5.06
N ASP A 40 -7.89 22.04 -4.17
CA ASP A 40 -7.89 21.30 -2.91
C ASP A 40 -7.89 19.79 -3.17
N TRP A 41 -8.71 19.34 -4.12
CA TRP A 41 -8.81 17.92 -4.45
C TRP A 41 -7.53 17.38 -5.10
N VAL A 42 -6.93 18.14 -6.01
CA VAL A 42 -5.64 17.78 -6.64
C VAL A 42 -4.53 17.64 -5.59
N ARG A 43 -4.54 18.48 -4.54
CA ARG A 43 -3.55 18.44 -3.45
C ARG A 43 -3.84 17.33 -2.44
N ASN A 44 -5.10 17.02 -2.20
CA ASN A 44 -5.58 16.13 -1.14
C ASN A 44 -6.30 14.91 -1.73
N GLN A 45 -5.67 14.26 -2.71
CA GLN A 45 -6.23 13.06 -3.33
C GLN A 45 -6.40 11.95 -2.29
N LYS A 46 -7.52 11.21 -2.37
CA LYS A 46 -7.91 10.13 -1.46
C LYS A 46 -8.27 10.53 -0.02
N THR A 47 -8.18 11.79 0.35
CA THR A 47 -8.63 12.31 1.66
C THR A 47 -9.76 13.33 1.53
N ARG A 48 -10.36 13.40 0.34
CA ARG A 48 -11.47 14.27 -0.01
C ARG A 48 -12.55 13.47 -0.72
N LYS A 49 -13.79 13.75 -0.36
CA LYS A 49 -14.98 13.11 -0.92
C LYS A 49 -16.08 14.15 -1.10
N TRP A 50 -16.85 14.02 -2.16
CA TRP A 50 -17.96 14.92 -2.41
C TRP A 50 -19.21 14.43 -1.68
N LYS A 51 -19.76 15.27 -0.81
CA LYS A 51 -21.01 15.00 -0.08
C LYS A 51 -21.86 16.26 0.01
N SER A 52 -23.16 16.08 -0.23
CA SER A 52 -24.16 17.15 -0.06
C SER A 52 -23.82 18.48 -0.75
N GLY A 53 -23.20 18.43 -1.93
CA GLY A 53 -22.82 19.62 -2.70
C GLY A 53 -21.52 20.30 -2.25
N SER A 54 -20.73 19.65 -1.40
CA SER A 54 -19.46 20.18 -0.89
C SER A 54 -18.36 19.13 -0.83
N LEU A 55 -17.12 19.59 -0.77
CA LEU A 55 -15.95 18.75 -0.62
C LEU A 55 -15.66 18.56 0.87
N GLU A 56 -15.81 17.34 1.36
CA GLU A 56 -15.57 16.96 2.76
C GLU A 56 -14.26 16.20 2.92
N VAL A 57 -13.65 16.32 4.11
CA VAL A 57 -12.46 15.55 4.49
C VAL A 57 -12.87 14.15 4.90
N VAL A 58 -12.24 13.13 4.34
CA VAL A 58 -12.39 11.75 4.79
C VAL A 58 -11.20 11.38 5.64
N GLU A 59 -11.48 10.88 6.84
CA GLU A 59 -10.45 10.32 7.71
C GLU A 59 -9.85 9.09 7.04
N ARG A 60 -8.53 9.10 6.85
CA ARG A 60 -7.82 7.98 6.25
C ARG A 60 -7.85 6.82 7.25
N GLN A 61 -8.57 5.76 6.93
CA GLN A 61 -8.39 4.50 7.65
C GLN A 61 -6.99 3.98 7.31
N GLU A 62 -6.14 3.82 8.32
CA GLU A 62 -4.89 3.09 8.14
C GLU A 62 -5.24 1.66 7.75
N PRO A 63 -4.59 1.08 6.71
CA PRO A 63 -4.77 -0.33 6.44
C PRO A 63 -4.36 -1.11 7.70
N GLU A 64 -5.26 -1.96 8.20
CA GLU A 64 -4.88 -2.92 9.23
C GLU A 64 -3.69 -3.72 8.70
N ARG A 65 -2.54 -3.61 9.38
CA ARG A 65 -1.38 -4.42 9.05
C ARG A 65 -1.72 -5.84 9.48
N GLU A 66 -2.16 -6.66 8.52
CA GLU A 66 -2.14 -8.11 8.71
C GLU A 66 -0.69 -8.50 8.97
N LEU A 67 -0.39 -8.87 10.22
CA LEU A 67 0.88 -9.50 10.57
C LEU A 67 0.93 -10.83 9.81
N ILE A 68 1.76 -10.92 8.77
CA ILE A 68 2.07 -12.18 8.09
C ILE A 68 2.93 -13.03 9.05
N VAL A 69 2.32 -13.61 10.09
CA VAL A 69 3.05 -14.39 11.11
C VAL A 69 3.38 -15.81 10.61
N SER A 70 2.65 -16.34 9.62
CA SER A 70 2.72 -17.78 9.32
C SER A 70 3.95 -18.24 8.56
N GLU A 71 4.47 -17.45 7.60
CA GLU A 71 5.63 -17.88 6.79
C GLU A 71 6.97 -17.53 7.42
N THR A 72 7.04 -16.43 8.17
CA THR A 72 8.30 -16.01 8.80
C THR A 72 8.68 -16.95 9.94
N ASP A 73 7.70 -17.43 10.72
CA ASP A 73 7.95 -18.39 11.80
C ASP A 73 8.36 -19.77 11.26
N ALA A 74 7.75 -20.24 10.17
CA ALA A 74 8.14 -21.48 9.51
C ALA A 74 9.57 -21.43 8.94
N LEU A 75 9.96 -20.30 8.32
CA LEU A 75 11.32 -20.09 7.82
C LEU A 75 12.33 -19.96 8.96
N LEU A 76 11.98 -19.30 10.06
CA LEU A 76 12.81 -19.21 11.26
C LEU A 76 13.02 -20.57 11.93
N GLN A 77 12.00 -21.42 11.93
CA GLN A 77 12.09 -22.78 12.47
C GLN A 77 13.00 -23.66 11.60
N LEU A 78 12.85 -23.62 10.27
CA LEU A 78 13.73 -24.31 9.33
C LEU A 78 15.19 -23.84 9.43
N LEU A 79 15.43 -22.53 9.62
CA LEU A 79 16.77 -21.97 9.82
C LEU A 79 17.40 -22.47 11.12
N LYS A 80 16.64 -22.52 12.22
CA LYS A 80 17.11 -23.05 13.51
C LYS A 80 17.46 -24.53 13.43
N GLU A 81 16.64 -25.33 12.78
CA GLU A 81 16.90 -26.76 12.56
C GLU A 81 18.16 -26.97 11.71
N ARG A 82 18.36 -26.17 10.66
CA ARG A 82 19.54 -26.28 9.79
C ARG A 82 20.84 -25.85 10.48
N LEU A 83 20.78 -24.89 11.40
CA LEU A 83 21.95 -24.42 12.15
C LEU A 83 22.30 -25.32 13.34
N SER A 84 21.32 -26.01 13.93
CA SER A 84 21.54 -26.95 15.06
C SER A 84 22.31 -28.22 14.67
N ILE A 85 22.42 -28.54 13.38
CA ILE A 85 23.11 -29.76 12.89
C ILE A 85 24.64 -29.54 12.82
N SER A 86 25.14 -28.31 12.85
CA SER A 86 26.56 -28.02 12.60
C SER A 86 27.52 -28.30 13.77
N ASP A 87 27.03 -28.47 15.00
CA ASP A 87 27.92 -28.59 16.18
C ASP A 87 28.21 -30.05 16.59
N GLN A 88 27.37 -31.02 16.20
CA GLN A 88 27.59 -32.42 16.59
C GLN A 88 28.50 -33.22 15.63
N ASP A 89 28.64 -32.79 14.37
CA ASP A 89 29.46 -33.51 13.38
C ASP A 89 30.97 -33.20 13.43
N ILE A 90 31.39 -32.19 14.22
CA ILE A 90 32.81 -31.81 14.33
C ILE A 90 33.54 -32.60 15.43
N ALA A 91 32.82 -33.14 16.42
CA ALA A 91 33.44 -33.81 17.57
C ALA A 91 33.86 -35.27 17.32
N THR A 92 33.28 -35.98 16.34
CA THR A 92 33.57 -37.41 16.13
C THR A 92 34.78 -37.69 15.23
N LYS A 93 35.39 -36.66 14.61
CA LYS A 93 36.58 -36.82 13.75
C LYS A 93 37.93 -36.59 14.45
N LYS A 94 37.96 -36.18 15.72
CA LYS A 94 39.22 -35.85 16.41
C LYS A 94 39.86 -36.99 17.21
N ASP A 95 39.12 -38.04 17.55
CA ASP A 95 39.64 -39.11 18.42
C ASP A 95 40.25 -40.31 17.65
N ASP A 96 40.03 -40.45 16.34
CA ASP A 96 40.46 -41.64 15.59
C ASP A 96 41.82 -41.50 14.87
N MET A 97 42.57 -40.42 15.13
CA MET A 97 43.92 -40.22 14.54
C MET A 97 45.10 -40.41 15.52
N SER A 98 44.86 -40.80 16.77
CA SER A 98 45.93 -40.90 17.77
C SER A 98 46.39 -42.32 18.11
N VAL A 99 46.20 -43.30 17.21
CA VAL A 99 46.78 -44.65 17.36
C VAL A 99 47.44 -45.10 16.06
N ARG A 100 48.72 -44.73 15.89
CA ARG A 100 49.78 -45.55 15.24
C ARG A 100 51.01 -44.70 14.96
N LYS A 101 51.91 -44.59 15.94
CA LYS A 101 53.36 -44.64 15.70
C LYS A 101 54.00 -45.43 16.84
N LYS A 102 54.28 -46.71 16.54
CA LYS A 102 55.30 -47.52 17.21
C LYS A 102 56.50 -47.55 16.27
#